data_AF-A0A6C0FDA7-F1
#
_entry.id   AF-A0A6C0FDA7-F1
#
_cell.length_a   1.000
_cell.length_b   1.000
_cell.length_c   1.000
_cell.angle_alpha   90.00
_cell.angle_beta   90.00
_cell.angle_gamma   90.00
#
_symmetry.space_group_name_H-M   'P 1'
#
loop_
_entity.id
_entity.type
_entity.pdbx_description
1 polymer ?
#
loop_
_entity_poly.entity_id
_entity_poly.type
_entity_poly.pdbx_seq_one_letter_code
_entity_poly.pdbx_strand_id
1 'polypeptide(L)'
;MSLSRTTTARGAATPGDTVMTQMKMYKEKWQKDYPSNMTQTDMFRKWVPKEPVDFTETYRSIGFDQIFTSDKVCLKMMGPYNSNMLYRDSLGECKIPIYNDGEFTVQGPMGIPGVHLGDKHGSKASHLMIVRHTEDGPVTFNEMLPSTPDETADLKKRLDVLDLAVKNIRDNVLISECGPKVMRRATRGWAKDGEPDQPLGDVATMTIRDYMVNVITKMPEDIRNGRPGYVLKDSEDHDVTLYPVSIRHLIDTLYDAENMKTFKAIQPPTENSQFLSHIHCFQLPDGVVPECMQNTYFDCELIYKNKLLLQAEDDEEIEEEVDEGATLGRQRSAPPPVEDVLNRQMSPVPPVASC
;
A
#
# COMPACT_ATOMS: atom_id res chain seq x y z
N MET A 1 -41.59 -21.98 36.31
CA MET A 1 -41.07 -20.61 36.16
C MET A 1 -39.57 -20.64 36.41
N SER A 2 -38.76 -20.34 35.40
CA SER A 2 -37.50 -19.60 35.50
C SER A 2 -36.86 -19.61 34.11
N LEU A 3 -37.11 -18.56 33.35
CA LEU A 3 -36.42 -18.27 32.10
C LEU A 3 -35.16 -17.48 32.48
N SER A 4 -34.00 -18.13 32.46
CA SER A 4 -32.73 -17.41 32.55
C SER A 4 -32.39 -16.87 31.16
N ARG A 5 -32.63 -15.57 30.98
CA ARG A 5 -32.15 -14.81 29.81
C ARG A 5 -30.65 -14.59 29.99
N THR A 6 -29.84 -15.38 29.29
CA THR A 6 -28.43 -15.04 29.09
C THR A 6 -28.39 -13.88 28.11
N THR A 7 -28.15 -12.70 28.64
CA THR A 7 -27.93 -11.48 27.86
C THR A 7 -26.49 -11.57 27.37
N THR A 8 -26.29 -11.89 26.09
CA THR A 8 -24.98 -11.77 25.46
C THR A 8 -24.62 -10.29 25.41
N ALA A 9 -23.74 -9.89 26.33
CA ALA A 9 -23.08 -8.60 26.26
C ALA A 9 -22.39 -8.51 24.89
N ARG A 10 -22.78 -7.51 24.08
CA ARG A 10 -22.02 -7.09 22.91
C ARG A 10 -20.63 -6.72 23.40
N GLY A 11 -19.66 -7.61 23.13
CA GLY A 11 -18.25 -7.33 23.35
C GLY A 11 -17.86 -6.08 22.54
N ALA A 12 -17.00 -5.24 23.11
CA ALA A 12 -16.37 -4.17 22.37
C ALA A 12 -15.69 -4.77 21.14
N ALA A 13 -15.92 -4.19 19.96
CA ALA A 13 -15.27 -4.61 18.73
C ALA A 13 -13.75 -4.58 18.94
N THR A 14 -13.07 -5.67 18.60
CA THR A 14 -11.61 -5.67 18.65
C THR A 14 -11.07 -4.75 17.56
N PRO A 15 -9.83 -4.25 17.67
CA PRO A 15 -9.22 -3.48 16.58
C PRO A 15 -9.25 -4.22 15.23
N GLY A 16 -9.16 -5.57 15.25
CA GLY A 16 -9.30 -6.43 14.08
C GLY A 16 -10.65 -6.32 13.38
N ASP A 17 -11.73 -6.34 14.16
CA ASP A 17 -13.11 -6.25 13.66
C ASP A 17 -13.38 -4.89 12.99
N THR A 18 -12.75 -3.82 13.51
CA THR A 18 -12.92 -2.47 12.98
C THR A 18 -12.26 -2.31 11.60
N VAL A 19 -11.05 -2.83 11.43
CA VAL A 19 -10.32 -2.76 10.15
C VAL A 19 -11.05 -3.57 9.07
N MET A 20 -11.44 -4.82 9.36
CA MET A 20 -12.19 -5.65 8.41
C MET A 20 -13.52 -4.99 8.00
N THR A 21 -14.27 -4.47 8.97
CA THR A 21 -15.53 -3.77 8.69
C THR A 21 -15.34 -2.58 7.74
N GLN A 22 -14.30 -1.77 7.96
CA GLN A 22 -14.00 -0.66 7.06
C GLN A 22 -13.56 -1.12 5.67
N MET A 23 -12.77 -2.20 5.57
CA MET A 23 -12.38 -2.77 4.28
C MET A 23 -13.61 -3.27 3.50
N LYS A 24 -14.57 -3.96 4.14
CA LYS A 24 -15.83 -4.38 3.51
C LYS A 24 -16.64 -3.17 3.03
N MET A 25 -16.77 -2.12 3.86
CA MET A 25 -17.42 -0.87 3.46
C MET A 25 -16.74 -0.21 2.24
N TYR A 26 -15.41 -0.14 2.20
CA TYR A 26 -14.68 0.39 1.04
C TYR A 26 -14.85 -0.49 -0.20
N LYS A 27 -14.97 -1.81 -0.03
CA LYS A 27 -15.24 -2.76 -1.12
C LYS A 27 -16.61 -2.54 -1.74
N GLU A 28 -17.66 -2.48 -0.92
CA GLU A 28 -19.02 -2.18 -1.38
C GLU A 28 -19.09 -0.83 -2.12
N LYS A 29 -18.43 0.19 -1.55
CA LYS A 29 -18.37 1.52 -2.18
C LYS A 29 -17.64 1.48 -3.53
N TRP A 30 -16.50 0.81 -3.59
CA TRP A 30 -15.73 0.67 -4.82
C TRP A 30 -16.52 -0.05 -5.91
N GLN A 31 -17.17 -1.17 -5.58
CA GLN A 31 -17.99 -1.96 -6.52
C GLN A 31 -19.22 -1.20 -7.01
N LYS A 32 -19.80 -0.34 -6.17
CA LYS A 32 -20.93 0.51 -6.55
C LYS A 32 -20.54 1.63 -7.51
N ASP A 33 -19.40 2.28 -7.23
CA ASP A 33 -19.04 3.54 -7.88
C ASP A 33 -18.15 3.33 -9.12
N TYR A 34 -17.50 2.17 -9.27
CA TYR A 34 -16.58 1.87 -10.37
C TYR A 34 -16.90 0.54 -11.09
N PRO A 35 -16.52 0.40 -12.37
CA PRO A 35 -16.65 -0.87 -13.09
C PRO A 35 -15.92 -2.01 -12.37
N SER A 36 -16.55 -3.18 -12.30
CA SER A 36 -16.02 -4.36 -11.59
C SER A 36 -14.66 -4.84 -12.10
N ASN A 37 -14.32 -4.55 -13.35
CA ASN A 37 -13.05 -4.91 -13.96
C ASN A 37 -11.94 -3.86 -13.75
N MET A 38 -12.21 -2.75 -13.06
CA MET A 38 -11.26 -1.66 -12.91
C MET A 38 -10.51 -1.75 -11.58
N THR A 39 -9.21 -2.01 -11.67
CA THR A 39 -8.31 -2.14 -10.52
C THR A 39 -7.87 -0.78 -9.98
N GLN A 40 -7.24 -0.74 -8.79
CA GLN A 40 -6.62 0.50 -8.31
C GLN A 40 -5.51 0.94 -9.28
N THR A 41 -4.74 -0.01 -9.78
CA THR A 41 -3.67 0.23 -10.75
C THR A 41 -4.19 0.85 -12.05
N ASP A 42 -5.30 0.33 -12.59
CA ASP A 42 -5.92 0.89 -13.80
C ASP A 42 -6.43 2.31 -13.57
N MET A 43 -7.08 2.53 -12.42
CA MET A 43 -7.55 3.85 -12.01
C MET A 43 -6.40 4.85 -11.87
N PHE A 44 -5.31 4.45 -11.21
CA PHE A 44 -4.13 5.30 -11.02
C PHE A 44 -3.55 5.71 -12.36
N ARG A 45 -3.27 4.73 -13.24
CA ARG A 45 -2.63 4.98 -14.53
C ARG A 45 -3.50 5.80 -15.47
N LYS A 46 -4.82 5.67 -15.38
CA LYS A 46 -5.77 6.39 -16.23
C LYS A 46 -5.97 7.84 -15.81
N TRP A 47 -6.03 8.11 -14.50
CA TRP A 47 -6.55 9.39 -13.99
C TRP A 47 -5.55 10.23 -13.19
N VAL A 48 -4.50 9.63 -12.63
CA VAL A 48 -3.51 10.37 -11.84
C VAL A 48 -2.47 10.98 -12.78
N PRO A 49 -2.32 12.31 -12.81
CA PRO A 49 -1.34 12.94 -13.68
C PRO A 49 0.08 12.66 -13.21
N LYS A 50 0.96 12.32 -14.15
CA LYS A 50 2.40 12.16 -13.86
C LYS A 50 3.10 13.51 -13.66
N GLU A 51 2.60 14.56 -14.30
CA GLU A 51 3.15 15.91 -14.26
C GLU A 51 2.69 16.72 -13.03
N PRO A 52 3.45 17.75 -12.61
CA PRO A 52 3.09 18.64 -11.50
C PRO A 52 1.97 19.61 -11.88
N VAL A 53 0.72 19.11 -11.90
CA VAL A 53 -0.48 19.88 -12.27
C VAL A 53 -1.58 19.80 -11.21
N ASP A 54 -2.50 20.76 -11.24
CA ASP A 54 -3.76 20.69 -10.50
C ASP A 54 -4.67 19.64 -11.14
N PHE A 55 -5.18 18.71 -10.34
CA PHE A 55 -6.08 17.64 -10.78
C PHE A 55 -7.40 17.61 -10.02
N THR A 56 -7.79 18.74 -9.43
CA THR A 56 -9.04 18.88 -8.67
C THR A 56 -10.27 18.46 -9.45
N GLU A 57 -10.38 18.87 -10.71
CA GLU A 57 -11.55 18.56 -11.55
C GLU A 57 -11.62 17.07 -11.87
N THR A 58 -10.51 16.47 -12.33
CA THR A 58 -10.41 15.04 -12.58
C THR A 58 -10.76 14.24 -11.35
N TYR A 59 -10.18 14.59 -10.20
CA TYR A 59 -10.38 13.92 -8.92
C TYR A 59 -11.85 13.89 -8.47
N ARG A 60 -12.57 15.01 -8.63
CA ARG A 60 -14.01 15.07 -8.35
C ARG A 60 -14.83 14.33 -9.39
N SER A 61 -14.45 14.40 -10.66
CA SER A 61 -15.19 13.75 -11.76
C SER A 61 -15.21 12.22 -11.63
N ILE A 62 -14.16 11.65 -11.02
CA ILE A 62 -14.07 10.22 -10.72
C ILE A 62 -14.60 9.86 -9.32
N GLY A 63 -15.13 10.81 -8.54
CA GLY A 63 -15.72 10.53 -7.23
C GLY A 63 -14.73 10.17 -6.11
N PHE A 64 -13.43 10.42 -6.28
CA PHE A 64 -12.43 10.10 -5.26
C PHE A 64 -12.59 10.92 -3.98
N ASP A 65 -13.18 12.11 -4.05
CA ASP A 65 -13.52 12.95 -2.90
C ASP A 65 -14.51 12.28 -1.95
N GLN A 66 -15.24 11.26 -2.42
CA GLN A 66 -16.12 10.47 -1.57
C GLN A 66 -15.35 9.37 -0.81
N ILE A 67 -14.18 8.94 -1.30
CA ILE A 67 -13.37 7.88 -0.68
C ILE A 67 -12.30 8.49 0.21
N PHE A 68 -11.49 9.43 -0.31
CA PHE A 68 -10.46 10.10 0.46
C PHE A 68 -11.00 11.42 0.98
N THR A 69 -11.50 11.37 2.21
CA THR A 69 -12.21 12.50 2.84
C THR A 69 -11.32 13.33 3.74
N SER A 70 -10.01 13.04 3.79
CA SER A 70 -9.07 13.80 4.60
C SER A 70 -8.96 15.25 4.12
N ASP A 71 -8.98 16.19 5.07
CA ASP A 71 -8.69 17.60 4.82
C ASP A 71 -7.22 17.87 4.45
N LYS A 72 -6.36 16.86 4.64
CA LYS A 72 -4.94 16.86 4.27
C LYS A 72 -4.72 16.64 2.76
N VAL A 73 -5.74 16.22 2.03
CA VAL A 73 -5.66 16.04 0.57
C VAL A 73 -5.44 17.39 -0.10
N CYS A 74 -4.31 17.54 -0.78
CA CYS A 74 -3.91 18.74 -1.48
C CYS A 74 -3.83 18.45 -2.99
N LEU A 75 -4.84 18.87 -3.76
CA LEU A 75 -4.92 18.62 -5.20
C LEU A 75 -4.24 19.73 -6.03
N LYS A 76 -4.31 20.96 -5.53
CA LYS A 76 -3.66 22.13 -6.14
C LYS A 76 -2.17 22.09 -5.89
N MET A 77 -1.40 22.57 -6.87
CA MET A 77 0.05 22.73 -6.71
C MET A 77 0.34 23.83 -5.67
N MET A 78 1.07 23.46 -4.61
CA MET A 78 1.60 24.34 -3.58
C MET A 78 3.12 24.38 -3.69
N GLY A 79 3.63 25.13 -4.68
CA GLY A 79 5.02 25.00 -5.14
C GLY A 79 5.19 23.68 -5.91
N PRO A 80 6.23 22.86 -5.64
CA PRO A 80 6.37 21.53 -6.25
C PRO A 80 5.46 20.45 -5.63
N TYR A 81 4.73 20.79 -4.56
CA TYR A 81 4.01 19.83 -3.73
C TYR A 81 2.51 19.76 -4.05
N ASN A 82 1.99 18.53 -4.10
CA ASN A 82 0.57 18.17 -3.96
C ASN A 82 0.50 16.70 -3.45
N SER A 83 -0.70 16.14 -3.28
CA SER A 83 -0.90 14.76 -2.81
C SER A 83 -0.42 13.66 -3.78
N ASN A 84 0.10 14.02 -4.96
CA ASN A 84 0.76 13.08 -5.87
C ASN A 84 2.29 13.26 -5.91
N MET A 85 2.85 14.10 -5.04
CA MET A 85 4.30 14.37 -5.02
C MET A 85 5.11 13.12 -4.72
N LEU A 86 4.66 12.28 -3.78
CA LEU A 86 5.40 11.07 -3.41
C LEU A 86 5.62 10.12 -4.60
N TYR A 87 4.66 10.02 -5.51
CA TYR A 87 4.82 9.26 -6.75
C TYR A 87 5.88 9.85 -7.68
N ARG A 88 5.87 11.17 -7.88
CA ARG A 88 6.89 11.83 -8.71
C ARG A 88 8.28 11.71 -8.09
N ASP A 89 8.37 11.87 -6.77
CA ASP A 89 9.61 11.73 -6.02
C ASP A 89 10.14 10.29 -6.04
N SER A 90 9.27 9.27 -6.06
CA SER A 90 9.70 7.88 -6.09
C SER A 90 10.41 7.54 -7.40
N LEU A 91 9.94 8.10 -8.53
CA LEU A 91 10.56 7.98 -9.86
C LEU A 91 11.86 8.78 -9.98
N GLY A 92 12.01 9.85 -9.18
CA GLY A 92 13.18 10.72 -9.18
C GLY A 92 14.27 10.34 -8.17
N GLU A 93 15.06 11.35 -7.78
CA GLU A 93 16.02 11.20 -6.68
C GLU A 93 15.32 11.31 -5.32
N CYS A 94 15.15 10.16 -4.67
CA CYS A 94 14.83 10.08 -3.25
C CYS A 94 15.83 10.92 -2.42
N LYS A 95 15.30 11.70 -1.47
CA LYS A 95 16.11 12.58 -0.61
C LYS A 95 16.91 11.79 0.43
N ILE A 96 16.27 10.85 1.12
CA ILE A 96 16.88 10.04 2.18
C ILE A 96 16.63 8.55 1.90
N PRO A 97 17.24 7.96 0.85
CA PRO A 97 17.08 6.53 0.57
C PRO A 97 17.81 5.72 1.64
N ILE A 98 17.17 4.65 2.11
CA ILE A 98 17.66 3.73 3.14
C ILE A 98 17.89 2.33 2.58
N TYR A 99 17.02 1.90 1.66
CA TYR A 99 17.18 0.66 0.92
C TYR A 99 16.56 0.77 -0.47
N ASN A 100 17.13 0.08 -1.45
CA ASN A 100 16.60 0.00 -2.80
C ASN A 100 17.01 -1.30 -3.51
N ASP A 101 16.05 -2.00 -4.12
CA ASP A 101 16.27 -3.22 -4.91
C ASP A 101 15.92 -3.05 -6.41
N GLY A 102 15.64 -1.81 -6.83
CA GLY A 102 15.20 -1.49 -8.19
C GLY A 102 13.68 -1.57 -8.41
N GLU A 103 12.94 -2.24 -7.51
CA GLU A 103 11.47 -2.31 -7.54
C GLU A 103 10.86 -1.37 -6.48
N PHE A 104 11.43 -1.41 -5.28
CA PHE A 104 11.02 -0.68 -4.11
C PHE A 104 12.11 0.26 -3.59
N THR A 105 11.69 1.34 -2.95
CA THR A 105 12.58 2.24 -2.22
C THR A 105 12.04 2.38 -0.80
N VAL A 106 12.87 2.04 0.19
CA VAL A 106 12.65 2.41 1.59
C VAL A 106 13.39 3.71 1.84
N GLN A 107 12.73 4.69 2.43
CA GLN A 107 13.26 6.04 2.61
C GLN A 107 12.85 6.66 3.94
N GLY A 108 13.67 7.58 4.43
CA GLY A 108 13.27 8.50 5.49
C GLY A 108 12.28 9.56 4.94
N PRO A 109 11.26 9.93 5.71
CA PRO A 109 10.33 10.99 5.33
C PRO A 109 10.97 12.37 5.48
N MET A 110 10.59 13.29 4.60
CA MET A 110 10.84 14.72 4.79
C MET A 110 9.77 15.32 5.72
N GLY A 111 9.99 16.53 6.24
CA GLY A 111 9.14 17.18 7.23
C GLY A 111 9.58 16.87 8.65
N ILE A 112 8.67 16.37 9.49
CA ILE A 112 8.95 15.99 10.88
C ILE A 112 8.75 14.47 11.00
N PRO A 113 9.82 13.65 10.88
CA PRO A 113 9.73 12.21 11.04
C PRO A 113 9.07 11.83 12.39
N GLY A 114 8.18 10.84 12.37
CA GLY A 114 7.47 10.39 13.56
C GLY A 114 6.53 11.38 14.21
N VAL A 115 6.13 12.49 13.54
CA VAL A 115 5.22 13.49 14.14
C VAL A 115 3.93 12.88 14.69
N HIS A 116 3.40 11.85 14.04
CA HIS A 116 2.17 11.17 14.48
C HIS A 116 2.36 10.22 15.68
N LEU A 117 3.59 9.93 16.09
CA LEU A 117 3.87 9.19 17.34
C LEU A 117 3.56 10.02 18.59
N GLY A 118 3.31 11.33 18.41
CA GLY A 118 3.06 12.27 19.50
C GLY A 118 4.32 12.98 19.98
N ASP A 119 4.10 13.91 20.90
CA ASP A 119 5.16 14.69 21.56
C ASP A 119 6.03 13.76 22.41
N LYS A 120 7.33 14.05 22.47
CA LYS A 120 8.32 13.35 23.30
C LYS A 120 8.50 11.85 23.03
N HIS A 121 7.93 11.33 21.94
CA HIS A 121 8.09 9.92 21.60
C HIS A 121 9.50 9.63 21.07
N GLY A 122 10.24 8.69 21.68
CA GLY A 122 11.63 8.39 21.33
C GLY A 122 11.84 7.73 19.95
N SER A 123 10.80 7.12 19.38
CA SER A 123 10.89 6.39 18.10
C SER A 123 10.90 7.23 16.83
N LYS A 124 10.98 8.57 16.90
CA LYS A 124 10.87 9.45 15.73
C LYS A 124 11.92 9.17 14.64
N ALA A 125 13.14 8.80 15.03
CA ALA A 125 14.23 8.46 14.10
C ALA A 125 14.05 7.11 13.37
N SER A 126 13.10 6.27 13.79
CA SER A 126 12.78 5.00 13.11
C SER A 126 11.71 5.13 12.02
N HIS A 127 11.14 6.32 11.83
CA HIS A 127 10.10 6.52 10.83
C HIS A 127 10.67 6.32 9.43
N LEU A 128 10.27 5.24 8.77
CA LEU A 128 10.58 4.93 7.39
C LEU A 128 9.29 4.86 6.57
N MET A 129 9.41 5.05 5.26
CA MET A 129 8.34 4.81 4.31
C MET A 129 8.85 3.91 3.19
N ILE A 130 8.03 2.97 2.74
CA ILE A 130 8.30 2.21 1.51
C ILE A 130 7.31 2.59 0.40
N VAL A 131 7.86 2.75 -0.80
CA VAL A 131 7.11 2.97 -2.03
C VAL A 131 7.62 2.06 -3.14
N ARG A 132 6.72 1.63 -4.01
CA ARG A 132 7.09 1.12 -5.32
C ARG A 132 7.50 2.30 -6.21
N HIS A 133 8.53 2.11 -7.04
CA HIS A 133 9.05 3.17 -7.90
C HIS A 133 9.34 2.72 -9.33
N THR A 134 8.79 1.58 -9.75
CA THR A 134 8.81 1.14 -11.14
C THR A 134 7.62 1.73 -11.88
N GLU A 135 7.81 2.06 -13.16
CA GLU A 135 6.69 2.45 -14.03
C GLU A 135 5.75 1.27 -14.31
N ASP A 136 6.34 0.07 -14.37
CA ASP A 136 5.66 -1.20 -14.58
C ASP A 136 5.42 -1.91 -13.24
N GLY A 137 4.19 -2.36 -13.02
CA GLY A 137 3.75 -3.10 -11.84
C GLY A 137 2.57 -2.46 -11.10
N PRO A 138 2.08 -3.11 -10.03
CA PRO A 138 0.90 -2.66 -9.29
C PRO A 138 1.10 -1.27 -8.67
N VAL A 139 0.07 -0.42 -8.73
CA VAL A 139 0.04 0.88 -8.08
C VAL A 139 -1.29 1.04 -7.37
N THR A 140 -1.26 1.03 -6.04
CA THR A 140 -2.46 1.19 -5.22
C THR A 140 -2.56 2.61 -4.66
N PHE A 141 -3.78 3.06 -4.43
CA PHE A 141 -4.02 4.33 -3.73
C PHE A 141 -3.96 4.18 -2.22
N ASN A 142 -4.53 3.10 -1.71
CA ASN A 142 -4.57 2.80 -0.28
C ASN A 142 -4.84 1.31 -0.07
N GLU A 143 -4.19 0.70 0.92
CA GLU A 143 -4.36 -0.73 1.21
C GLU A 143 -5.72 -1.07 1.83
N MET A 144 -6.47 -0.09 2.34
CA MET A 144 -7.85 -0.32 2.79
C MET A 144 -8.85 -0.55 1.64
N LEU A 145 -8.49 -0.17 0.41
CA LEU A 145 -9.33 -0.35 -0.77
C LEU A 145 -9.20 -1.79 -1.30
N PRO A 146 -10.18 -2.29 -2.08
CA PRO A 146 -10.10 -3.60 -2.71
C PRO A 146 -8.85 -3.74 -3.58
N SER A 147 -8.28 -4.93 -3.62
CA SER A 147 -7.07 -5.23 -4.39
C SER A 147 -7.20 -6.53 -5.14
N THR A 148 -6.64 -6.55 -6.34
CA THR A 148 -6.40 -7.79 -7.09
C THR A 148 -5.35 -8.67 -6.40
N PRO A 149 -5.24 -9.96 -6.78
CA PRO A 149 -4.14 -10.81 -6.30
C PRO A 149 -2.75 -10.21 -6.51
N ASP A 150 -2.50 -9.56 -7.66
CA ASP A 150 -1.21 -8.93 -7.96
C ASP A 150 -0.93 -7.72 -7.06
N GLU A 151 -1.93 -6.88 -6.79
CA GLU A 151 -1.83 -5.75 -5.85
C GLU A 151 -1.63 -6.23 -4.40
N THR A 152 -2.29 -7.33 -4.00
CA THR A 152 -2.10 -7.96 -2.69
C THR A 152 -0.71 -8.60 -2.55
N ALA A 153 -0.19 -9.21 -3.61
CA ALA A 153 1.19 -9.72 -3.65
C ALA A 153 2.22 -8.59 -3.57
N ASP A 154 1.95 -7.44 -4.20
CA ASP A 154 2.77 -6.24 -4.07
C ASP A 154 2.80 -5.70 -2.63
N LEU A 155 1.66 -5.66 -1.93
CA LEU A 155 1.61 -5.33 -0.51
C LEU A 155 2.53 -6.24 0.30
N LYS A 156 2.47 -7.56 0.10
CA LYS A 156 3.34 -8.51 0.80
C LYS A 156 4.81 -8.25 0.53
N LYS A 157 5.19 -8.02 -0.72
CA LYS A 157 6.58 -7.68 -1.08
C LYS A 157 7.06 -6.41 -0.39
N ARG A 158 6.21 -5.36 -0.33
CA ARG A 158 6.56 -4.13 0.40
C ARG A 158 6.80 -4.39 1.89
N LEU A 159 6.00 -5.25 2.52
CA LEU A 159 6.19 -5.64 3.92
C LEU A 159 7.52 -6.38 4.14
N ASP A 160 7.88 -7.29 3.22
CA ASP A 160 9.12 -8.08 3.29
C ASP A 160 10.37 -7.21 3.07
N VAL A 161 10.30 -6.29 2.11
CA VAL A 161 11.40 -5.34 1.85
C VAL A 161 11.60 -4.38 3.02
N LEU A 162 10.52 -3.95 3.69
CA LEU A 162 10.63 -3.18 4.93
C LEU A 162 11.34 -3.97 6.03
N ASP A 163 10.99 -5.24 6.22
CA ASP A 163 11.64 -6.09 7.22
C ASP A 163 13.13 -6.27 6.92
N LEU A 164 13.48 -6.44 5.64
CA LEU A 164 14.89 -6.50 5.20
C LEU A 164 15.62 -5.18 5.46
N ALA A 165 15.02 -4.04 5.14
CA ALA A 165 15.64 -2.73 5.39
C ALA A 165 15.86 -2.49 6.89
N VAL A 166 14.88 -2.82 7.74
CA VAL A 166 15.00 -2.75 9.19
C VAL A 166 16.11 -3.67 9.70
N LYS A 167 16.18 -4.90 9.18
CA LYS A 167 17.26 -5.84 9.52
C LYS A 167 18.63 -5.28 9.14
N ASN A 168 18.78 -4.72 7.95
CA ASN A 168 20.04 -4.13 7.52
C ASN A 168 20.49 -2.98 8.43
N ILE A 169 19.56 -2.15 8.92
CA ILE A 169 19.86 -1.10 9.91
C ILE A 169 20.27 -1.70 11.25
N ARG A 170 19.55 -2.73 11.70
CA ARG A 170 19.86 -3.45 12.95
C ARG A 170 21.27 -4.06 12.91
N ASP A 171 21.57 -4.80 11.85
CA ASP A 171 22.87 -5.45 11.62
C ASP A 171 23.97 -4.44 11.26
N ASN A 172 23.59 -3.17 11.05
CA ASN A 172 24.47 -2.07 10.70
C ASN A 172 25.41 -2.39 9.52
N VAL A 173 24.83 -2.95 8.46
CA VAL A 173 25.57 -3.39 7.26
C VAL A 173 26.22 -2.23 6.52
N LEU A 174 27.14 -2.54 5.58
CA LEU A 174 27.73 -1.54 4.70
C LEU A 174 26.68 -0.97 3.74
N ILE A 175 26.78 0.31 3.39
CA ILE A 175 25.85 0.94 2.44
C ILE A 175 25.85 0.31 1.05
N SER A 176 26.91 -0.41 0.68
CA SER A 176 26.99 -1.21 -0.55
C SER A 176 25.95 -2.32 -0.61
N GLU A 177 25.44 -2.76 0.53
CA GLU A 177 24.39 -3.79 0.65
C GLU A 177 22.98 -3.20 0.65
N CYS A 178 22.85 -1.86 0.69
CA CYS A 178 21.58 -1.15 0.77
C CYS A 178 21.05 -0.68 -0.60
N GLY A 179 21.79 -0.93 -1.68
CA GLY A 179 21.34 -0.72 -3.05
C GLY A 179 21.75 0.62 -3.69
N PRO A 180 21.47 0.78 -5.00
CA PRO A 180 22.10 1.81 -5.82
C PRO A 180 21.66 3.23 -5.48
N LYS A 181 20.40 3.45 -5.04
CA LYS A 181 19.96 4.78 -4.59
C LYS A 181 20.71 5.26 -3.35
N VAL A 182 20.99 4.36 -2.40
CA VAL A 182 21.76 4.68 -1.18
C VAL A 182 23.21 5.01 -1.55
N MET A 183 23.84 4.15 -2.36
CA MET A 183 25.21 4.37 -2.83
C MET A 183 25.37 5.68 -3.61
N ARG A 184 24.42 6.01 -4.49
CA ARG A 184 24.40 7.26 -5.24
C ARG A 184 24.31 8.46 -4.29
N ARG A 185 23.38 8.45 -3.34
CA ARG A 185 23.23 9.55 -2.35
C ARG A 185 24.47 9.67 -1.46
N ALA A 186 25.08 8.56 -1.04
CA ALA A 186 26.30 8.57 -0.24
C ALA A 186 27.51 9.13 -1.00
N THR A 187 27.63 8.81 -2.29
CA THR A 187 28.75 9.24 -3.15
C THR A 187 28.62 10.69 -3.59
N ARG A 188 27.45 11.07 -4.14
CA ARG A 188 27.19 12.45 -4.59
C ARG A 188 27.00 13.42 -3.44
N GLY A 189 26.53 12.92 -2.30
CA GLY A 189 26.01 13.72 -1.20
C GLY A 189 24.81 14.55 -1.64
N TRP A 190 24.91 15.85 -1.41
CA TRP A 190 23.87 16.82 -1.74
C TRP A 190 24.22 17.72 -2.93
N ALA A 191 25.29 17.37 -3.67
CA ALA A 191 25.68 18.08 -4.88
C ALA A 191 24.56 18.07 -5.93
N LYS A 192 24.32 19.21 -6.59
CA LYS A 192 23.35 19.34 -7.68
C LYS A 192 23.92 18.76 -8.97
N ASP A 193 23.07 18.57 -9.98
CA ASP A 193 23.52 18.10 -11.29
C ASP A 193 24.50 19.11 -11.91
N GLY A 194 25.65 18.59 -12.35
CA GLY A 194 26.75 19.39 -12.88
C GLY A 194 27.75 19.90 -11.82
N GLU A 195 27.48 19.71 -10.53
CA GLU A 195 28.42 20.00 -9.44
C GLU A 195 29.31 18.77 -9.15
N PRO A 196 30.53 18.97 -8.64
CA PRO A 196 31.38 17.85 -8.20
C PRO A 196 30.76 17.12 -7.01
N ASP A 197 30.96 15.81 -6.97
CA ASP A 197 30.50 14.95 -5.88
C ASP A 197 31.04 15.43 -4.52
N GLN A 198 30.16 15.43 -3.51
CA GLN A 198 30.50 15.75 -2.13
C GLN A 198 30.10 14.59 -1.21
N PRO A 199 30.91 13.52 -1.14
CA PRO A 199 30.55 12.32 -0.41
C PRO A 199 30.13 12.58 1.03
N LEU A 200 29.11 11.87 1.49
CA LEU A 200 28.62 11.97 2.86
C LEU A 200 29.62 11.43 3.89
N GLY A 201 30.68 10.74 3.46
CA GLY A 201 31.76 10.17 4.26
C GLY A 201 32.55 9.15 3.42
N ASP A 202 33.30 8.26 4.06
CA ASP A 202 34.05 7.22 3.33
C ASP A 202 33.11 6.11 2.85
N VAL A 203 32.71 6.18 1.58
CA VAL A 203 31.75 5.27 0.94
C VAL A 203 32.19 3.80 1.01
N ALA A 204 33.51 3.53 1.06
CA ALA A 204 34.02 2.16 1.10
C ALA A 204 33.79 1.46 2.45
N THR A 205 33.66 2.23 3.53
CA THR A 205 33.60 1.70 4.91
C THR A 205 32.37 2.15 5.67
N MET A 206 31.58 3.08 5.12
CA MET A 206 30.39 3.62 5.75
C MET A 206 29.31 2.56 5.96
N THR A 207 28.82 2.45 7.19
CA THR A 207 27.66 1.62 7.51
C THR A 207 26.35 2.40 7.30
N ILE A 208 25.23 1.69 7.25
CA ILE A 208 23.91 2.32 7.06
C ILE A 208 23.55 3.30 8.20
N ARG A 209 23.94 3.03 9.45
CA ARG A 209 23.69 3.97 10.56
C ARG A 209 24.56 5.23 10.44
N ASP A 210 25.82 5.10 10.02
CA ASP A 210 26.69 6.25 9.75
C ASP A 210 26.15 7.10 8.60
N TYR A 211 25.66 6.44 7.55
CA TYR A 211 24.98 7.10 6.45
C TYR A 211 23.75 7.88 6.92
N MET A 212 22.87 7.28 7.74
CA MET A 212 21.67 7.95 8.27
C MET A 212 22.04 9.23 9.05
N VAL A 213 23.09 9.18 9.87
CA VAL A 213 23.61 10.37 10.57
C VAL A 213 24.11 11.42 9.57
N ASN A 214 24.93 11.01 8.60
CA ASN A 214 25.55 11.93 7.66
C ASN A 214 24.55 12.56 6.68
N VAL A 215 23.59 11.80 6.17
CA VAL A 215 22.59 12.32 5.22
C VAL A 215 21.69 13.38 5.87
N ILE A 216 21.35 13.22 7.15
CA ILE A 216 20.57 14.19 7.93
C ILE A 216 21.41 15.43 8.25
N THR A 217 22.58 15.25 8.87
CA THR A 217 23.40 16.36 9.37
C THR A 217 23.98 17.21 8.25
N LYS A 218 24.34 16.59 7.12
CA LYS A 218 24.89 17.29 5.94
C LYS A 218 23.82 17.80 4.97
N MET A 219 22.53 17.68 5.31
CA MET A 219 21.45 18.23 4.49
C MET A 219 21.64 19.76 4.32
N PRO A 220 21.60 20.28 3.08
CA PRO A 220 21.68 21.71 2.82
C PRO A 220 20.56 22.51 3.50
N GLU A 221 20.85 23.75 3.89
CA GLU A 221 19.88 24.61 4.56
C GLU A 221 18.66 24.95 3.68
N ASP A 222 18.84 25.07 2.36
CA ASP A 222 17.73 25.32 1.42
C ASP A 222 16.75 24.13 1.36
N ILE A 223 17.25 22.91 1.54
CA ILE A 223 16.42 21.71 1.63
C ILE A 223 15.82 21.58 3.04
N ARG A 224 16.62 21.75 4.09
CA ARG A 224 16.21 21.62 5.50
C ARG A 224 15.12 22.63 5.87
N ASN A 225 15.27 23.88 5.45
CA ASN A 225 14.33 24.97 5.72
C ASN A 225 13.25 25.11 4.63
N GLY A 226 13.32 24.30 3.57
CA GLY A 226 12.34 24.28 2.50
C GLY A 226 11.00 23.70 2.93
N ARG A 227 10.09 23.49 1.97
CA ARG A 227 8.83 22.78 2.19
C ARG A 227 8.87 21.42 1.47
N PRO A 228 8.75 20.29 2.19
CA PRO A 228 8.35 20.14 3.59
C PRO A 228 9.47 20.33 4.64
N GLY A 229 10.73 20.48 4.23
CA GLY A 229 11.85 20.70 5.16
C GLY A 229 12.31 19.40 5.85
N TYR A 230 13.14 19.50 6.89
CA TYR A 230 13.49 18.36 7.74
C TYR A 230 13.82 18.80 9.18
N VAL A 231 13.12 18.23 10.15
CA VAL A 231 13.36 18.42 11.59
C VAL A 231 13.20 17.08 12.30
N LEU A 232 14.30 16.53 12.81
CA LEU A 232 14.28 15.33 13.64
C LEU A 232 14.28 15.73 15.12
N LYS A 233 13.25 15.31 15.85
CA LYS A 233 13.12 15.55 17.29
C LYS A 233 13.51 14.32 18.10
N ASP A 234 14.13 14.52 19.25
CA ASP A 234 14.40 13.48 20.23
C ASP A 234 13.20 13.24 21.18
N SER A 235 13.41 12.40 22.21
CA SER A 235 12.40 12.10 23.24
C SER A 235 12.10 13.27 24.19
N GLU A 236 12.83 14.37 24.10
CA GLU A 236 12.56 15.60 24.86
C GLU A 236 11.94 16.69 23.96
N ASP A 237 11.64 16.35 22.70
CA ASP A 237 11.21 17.26 21.62
C ASP A 237 12.23 18.32 21.20
N HIS A 238 13.51 18.13 21.53
CA HIS A 238 14.58 18.97 21.01
C HIS A 238 14.89 18.62 19.56
N ASP A 239 15.06 19.64 18.71
CA ASP A 239 15.56 19.43 17.35
C ASP A 239 17.03 19.02 17.39
N VAL A 240 17.29 17.80 16.94
CA VAL A 240 18.63 17.21 16.91
C VAL A 240 19.23 17.09 15.52
N THR A 241 18.60 17.67 14.50
CA THR A 241 18.98 17.56 13.08
C THR A 241 20.45 17.93 12.81
N LEU A 242 21.02 18.83 13.61
CA LEU A 242 22.40 19.30 13.48
C LEU A 242 23.40 18.61 14.43
N TYR A 243 22.95 17.70 15.28
CA TYR A 243 23.76 17.07 16.32
C TYR A 243 24.03 15.59 15.99
N PRO A 244 25.12 15.26 15.26
CA PRO A 244 25.40 13.90 14.81
C PRO A 244 25.45 12.87 15.95
N VAL A 245 26.00 13.26 17.10
CA VAL A 245 26.09 12.39 18.29
C VAL A 245 24.69 12.04 18.82
N SER A 246 23.79 13.02 18.89
CA SER A 246 22.41 12.81 19.34
C SER A 246 21.63 11.93 18.36
N ILE A 247 21.78 12.16 17.05
CA ILE A 247 21.15 11.33 16.02
C ILE A 247 21.67 9.90 16.09
N ARG A 248 22.98 9.70 16.22
CA ARG A 248 23.59 8.38 16.35
C ARG A 248 23.04 7.65 17.57
N HIS A 249 22.98 8.33 18.71
CA HIS A 249 22.44 7.75 19.94
C HIS A 249 20.97 7.34 19.80
N LEU A 250 20.13 8.17 19.17
CA LEU A 250 18.74 7.81 18.87
C LEU A 250 18.66 6.56 17.99
N ILE A 251 19.41 6.51 16.89
CA ILE A 251 19.40 5.35 15.99
C ILE A 251 19.86 4.09 16.73
N ASP A 252 20.98 4.13 17.45
CA ASP A 252 21.49 2.96 18.17
C ASP A 252 20.49 2.46 19.22
N THR A 253 19.87 3.37 19.99
CA THR A 253 18.84 3.01 20.98
C THR A 253 17.65 2.29 20.35
N LEU A 254 17.23 2.71 19.16
CA LEU A 254 16.05 2.14 18.49
C LEU A 254 16.32 0.78 17.87
N TYR A 255 17.55 0.53 17.40
CA TYR A 255 17.87 -0.67 16.63
C TYR A 255 18.71 -1.71 17.40
N ASP A 256 19.36 -1.34 18.51
CA ASP A 256 20.07 -2.28 19.39
C ASP A 256 19.19 -2.83 20.53
N ALA A 257 18.08 -2.16 20.85
CA ALA A 257 17.19 -2.58 21.93
C ALA A 257 16.37 -3.83 21.54
N GLU A 258 16.47 -4.89 22.36
CA GLU A 258 15.81 -6.17 22.12
C GLU A 258 14.27 -6.08 22.16
N ASN A 259 13.72 -5.12 22.90
CA ASN A 259 12.28 -4.95 23.07
C ASN A 259 11.63 -4.15 21.94
N MET A 260 12.39 -3.65 20.97
CA MET A 260 11.84 -2.85 19.86
C MET A 260 11.23 -3.76 18.78
N LYS A 261 9.95 -3.50 18.47
CA LYS A 261 9.20 -4.23 17.44
C LYS A 261 8.84 -3.31 16.28
N THR A 262 8.95 -3.84 15.07
CA THR A 262 8.53 -3.15 13.85
C THR A 262 7.01 -3.07 13.78
N PHE A 263 6.48 -1.86 13.68
CA PHE A 263 5.08 -1.59 13.36
C PHE A 263 4.99 -1.01 11.95
N LYS A 264 4.28 -1.72 11.06
CA LYS A 264 4.10 -1.37 9.65
C LYS A 264 2.65 -0.97 9.42
N ALA A 265 2.39 0.27 9.04
CA ALA A 265 1.04 0.81 9.03
C ALA A 265 0.80 1.82 7.91
N ILE A 266 -0.46 1.98 7.53
CA ILE A 266 -0.92 3.01 6.60
C ILE A 266 -1.93 3.92 7.30
N GLN A 267 -2.06 5.15 6.81
CA GLN A 267 -3.21 5.98 7.13
C GLN A 267 -4.40 5.57 6.25
N PRO A 268 -5.60 5.34 6.81
CA PRO A 268 -6.79 5.05 6.00
C PRO A 268 -7.16 6.23 5.10
N PRO A 269 -8.05 6.05 4.11
CA PRO A 269 -8.49 7.12 3.21
C PRO A 269 -8.97 8.41 3.90
N THR A 270 -9.51 8.31 5.12
CA THR A 270 -9.95 9.45 5.95
C THR A 270 -8.80 10.28 6.53
N GLU A 271 -7.58 9.76 6.53
CA GLU A 271 -6.38 10.37 7.15
C GLU A 271 -5.21 10.54 6.18
N ASN A 272 -5.26 9.84 5.05
CA ASN A 272 -4.30 9.86 3.97
C ASN A 272 -4.10 11.28 3.40
N SER A 273 -2.84 11.62 3.13
CA SER A 273 -2.46 12.86 2.44
C SER A 273 -1.78 12.66 1.08
N GLN A 274 -1.55 11.41 0.65
CA GLN A 274 -0.85 11.06 -0.59
C GLN A 274 -1.57 9.93 -1.36
N PHE A 275 -1.68 10.07 -2.67
CA PHE A 275 -2.37 9.09 -3.53
C PHE A 275 -1.54 7.89 -3.93
N LEU A 276 -0.23 7.91 -3.69
CA LEU A 276 0.56 6.69 -3.78
C LEU A 276 0.51 5.98 -2.43
N SER A 277 -0.01 4.75 -2.42
CA SER A 277 0.03 3.90 -1.24
C SER A 277 1.47 3.70 -0.80
N HIS A 278 1.75 4.04 0.45
CA HIS A 278 3.06 3.90 1.07
C HIS A 278 2.87 3.41 2.49
N ILE A 279 3.72 2.47 2.90
CA ILE A 279 3.64 1.90 4.25
C ILE A 279 4.64 2.64 5.12
N HIS A 280 4.15 3.18 6.23
CA HIS A 280 4.96 3.75 7.29
C HIS A 280 5.49 2.63 8.16
N CYS A 281 6.74 2.74 8.58
CA CYS A 281 7.38 1.79 9.49
C CYS A 281 7.94 2.56 10.69
N PHE A 282 7.73 2.01 11.89
CA PHE A 282 8.25 2.52 13.15
C PHE A 282 8.84 1.38 13.98
N GLN A 283 9.88 1.65 14.77
CA GLN A 283 10.35 0.76 15.83
C GLN A 283 9.69 1.19 17.14
N LEU A 284 8.77 0.38 17.68
CA LEU A 284 8.00 0.71 18.87
C LEU A 284 8.41 -0.16 20.07
N PRO A 285 8.57 0.42 21.28
CA PRO A 285 8.82 -0.35 22.49
C PRO A 285 7.71 -1.38 22.72
N ASP A 286 8.09 -2.65 22.82
CA ASP A 286 7.21 -3.80 22.99
C ASP A 286 6.12 -3.96 21.92
N GLY A 287 6.19 -3.19 20.83
CA GLY A 287 5.16 -3.10 19.79
C GLY A 287 3.92 -2.31 20.19
N VAL A 288 3.98 -1.52 21.26
CA VAL A 288 2.84 -0.75 21.75
C VAL A 288 2.60 0.47 20.86
N VAL A 289 1.45 0.50 20.18
CA VAL A 289 1.01 1.62 19.34
C VAL A 289 0.49 2.76 20.24
N PRO A 290 1.05 3.98 20.13
CA PRO A 290 0.57 5.14 20.88
C PRO A 290 -0.93 5.42 20.63
N GLU A 291 -1.64 5.89 21.66
CA GLU A 291 -3.08 6.17 21.59
C GLU A 291 -3.45 7.13 20.44
N CYS A 292 -2.63 8.15 20.19
CA CYS A 292 -2.81 9.10 19.10
C CYS A 292 -2.78 8.47 17.69
N MET A 293 -2.20 7.28 17.55
CA MET A 293 -2.12 6.55 16.29
C MET A 293 -3.24 5.52 16.10
N GLN A 294 -3.90 5.07 17.17
CA GLN A 294 -4.83 3.92 17.12
C GLN A 294 -5.99 4.10 16.14
N ASN A 295 -6.42 5.35 15.92
CA ASN A 295 -7.51 5.68 14.99
C ASN A 295 -7.02 6.26 13.66
N THR A 296 -5.73 6.58 13.54
CA THR A 296 -5.16 7.27 12.38
C THR A 296 -4.19 6.41 11.57
N TYR A 297 -3.83 5.24 12.09
CA TYR A 297 -2.97 4.26 11.47
C TYR A 297 -3.50 2.84 11.65
N PHE A 298 -3.51 2.07 10.57
CA PHE A 298 -3.91 0.67 10.56
C PHE A 298 -2.75 -0.25 10.18
N ASP A 299 -2.64 -1.35 10.93
CA ASP A 299 -1.60 -2.37 10.77
C ASP A 299 -1.73 -3.06 9.41
N CYS A 300 -0.65 -2.99 8.62
CA CYS A 300 -0.60 -3.59 7.29
C CYS A 300 -0.55 -5.11 7.30
N GLU A 301 -0.03 -5.74 8.36
CA GLU A 301 -0.06 -7.20 8.50
C GLU A 301 -1.49 -7.70 8.69
N LEU A 302 -2.29 -6.96 9.46
CA LEU A 302 -3.72 -7.22 9.62
C LEU A 302 -4.48 -6.97 8.32
N ILE A 303 -4.20 -5.85 7.63
CA ILE A 303 -4.82 -5.55 6.32
C ILE A 303 -4.49 -6.66 5.31
N TYR A 304 -3.24 -7.10 5.22
CA TYR A 304 -2.84 -8.18 4.33
C TYR A 304 -3.60 -9.48 4.60
N LYS A 305 -3.69 -9.90 5.87
CA LYS A 305 -4.50 -11.08 6.26
C LYS A 305 -5.97 -10.91 5.87
N ASN A 306 -6.55 -9.74 6.11
CA ASN A 306 -7.93 -9.47 5.75
C ASN A 306 -8.16 -9.46 4.24
N LYS A 307 -7.20 -8.97 3.44
CA LYS A 307 -7.27 -9.05 1.97
C LYS A 307 -7.33 -10.49 1.49
N LEU A 308 -6.49 -11.37 2.03
CA LEU A 308 -6.49 -12.79 1.68
C LEU A 308 -7.84 -13.45 2.00
N LEU A 309 -8.44 -13.13 3.14
CA LEU A 309 -9.78 -13.61 3.51
C LEU A 309 -10.86 -13.12 2.54
N LEU A 310 -10.86 -11.82 2.23
CA LEU A 310 -11.84 -11.23 1.31
C LEU A 310 -11.73 -11.78 -0.12
N GLN A 311 -10.52 -12.14 -0.56
CA GLN A 311 -10.29 -12.74 -1.87
C GLN A 311 -10.77 -14.20 -1.90
N ALA A 312 -10.58 -14.96 -0.81
CA ALA A 312 -11.12 -16.31 -0.70
C ALA A 312 -12.66 -16.30 -0.68
N GLU A 313 -13.29 -15.34 0.02
CA GLU A 313 -14.75 -15.14 0.00
C GLU A 313 -15.26 -14.89 -1.45
N ASP A 314 -14.54 -14.08 -2.25
CA ASP A 314 -14.91 -13.80 -3.64
C ASP A 314 -14.80 -15.03 -4.56
N ASP A 315 -13.75 -15.85 -4.38
CA ASP A 315 -13.54 -17.05 -5.18
C ASP A 315 -14.64 -18.10 -4.91
N GLU A 316 -15.08 -18.26 -3.65
CA GLU A 316 -16.18 -19.15 -3.27
C GLU A 316 -17.54 -18.69 -3.83
N GLU A 317 -17.84 -17.38 -3.78
CA GLU A 317 -19.08 -16.82 -4.34
C GLU A 317 -19.17 -17.03 -5.87
N ILE A 318 -18.03 -16.93 -6.59
CA ILE A 318 -17.98 -17.21 -8.02
C ILE A 318 -18.24 -18.69 -8.33
N GLU A 319 -17.71 -19.61 -7.52
CA GLU A 319 -17.95 -21.04 -7.70
C GLU A 319 -19.44 -21.40 -7.49
N GLU A 320 -20.11 -20.79 -6.51
CA GLU A 320 -21.55 -21.00 -6.27
C GLU A 320 -22.43 -20.42 -7.39
N GLU A 321 -22.13 -19.22 -7.92
CA GLU A 321 -22.90 -18.64 -9.03
C GLU A 321 -22.77 -19.44 -10.34
N VAL A 322 -21.64 -20.13 -10.55
CA VAL A 322 -21.42 -20.96 -11.75
C VAL A 322 -22.15 -22.30 -11.66
N ASP A 323 -22.32 -22.87 -10.46
CA ASP A 323 -23.04 -24.14 -10.26
C ASP A 323 -24.57 -23.97 -10.31
N GLU A 324 -25.11 -22.79 -9.95
CA GLU A 324 -26.53 -22.47 -10.16
C GLU A 324 -26.91 -22.20 -11.63
N GLY A 325 -25.91 -22.07 -12.52
CA GLY A 325 -26.07 -21.76 -13.96
C GLY A 325 -26.19 -22.96 -14.93
N ALA A 326 -25.99 -24.20 -14.48
CA ALA A 326 -26.09 -25.40 -15.31
C ALA A 326 -26.78 -26.54 -14.53
N THR A 327 -28.06 -26.90 -14.73
CA THR A 327 -28.63 -27.43 -15.97
C THR A 327 -30.17 -27.41 -15.91
N LEU A 328 -30.84 -26.56 -16.70
CA LEU A 328 -32.20 -26.86 -17.17
C LEU A 328 -32.13 -27.62 -18.49
N GLY A 329 -31.63 -28.85 -18.39
CA GLY A 329 -31.67 -29.83 -19.46
C GLY A 329 -33.11 -30.23 -19.77
N ARG A 330 -33.64 -29.63 -20.84
CA ARG A 330 -34.89 -29.94 -21.54
C ARG A 330 -35.27 -31.43 -21.42
N GLN A 331 -36.30 -31.75 -20.64
CA GLN A 331 -36.92 -33.09 -20.65
C GLN A 331 -37.29 -33.45 -22.08
N ARG A 332 -36.71 -34.53 -22.60
CA ARG A 332 -37.16 -35.15 -23.84
C ARG A 332 -38.53 -35.77 -23.58
N SER A 333 -39.54 -35.26 -24.28
CA SER A 333 -40.86 -35.88 -24.38
C SER A 333 -40.70 -37.33 -24.84
N ALA A 334 -41.36 -38.25 -24.13
CA ALA A 334 -41.42 -39.66 -24.53
C ALA A 334 -42.07 -39.81 -25.93
N PRO A 335 -41.64 -40.78 -26.76
CA PRO A 335 -42.34 -41.07 -28.00
C PRO A 335 -43.65 -41.81 -27.71
N PRO A 336 -44.72 -41.60 -28.51
CA PRO A 336 -45.97 -42.33 -28.35
C PRO A 336 -45.80 -43.80 -28.81
N PRO A 337 -46.63 -44.72 -28.29
CA PRO A 337 -46.56 -46.13 -28.65
C PRO A 337 -47.10 -46.35 -30.07
N VAL A 338 -46.40 -47.17 -30.86
CA VAL A 338 -46.84 -47.58 -32.20
C VAL A 338 -47.67 -48.86 -32.05
N GLU A 339 -48.94 -48.80 -32.43
CA GLU A 339 -49.83 -49.96 -32.57
C GLU A 339 -49.56 -50.69 -33.90
N ASP A 340 -49.42 -52.01 -33.79
CA ASP A 340 -49.45 -52.98 -34.89
C ASP A 340 -50.89 -53.17 -35.38
N VAL A 341 -51.21 -52.92 -36.67
CA VAL A 341 -52.19 -53.75 -37.42
C VAL A 341 -51.95 -53.69 -38.95
N LEU A 342 -51.64 -54.87 -39.50
CA LEU A 342 -51.96 -55.44 -40.82
C LEU A 342 -52.95 -54.68 -41.73
N ASN A 343 -52.65 -54.57 -43.04
CA ASN A 343 -53.44 -55.31 -44.06
C ASN A 343 -52.87 -55.36 -45.48
N ARG A 344 -53.35 -56.38 -46.18
CA ARG A 344 -52.99 -56.97 -47.48
C ARG A 344 -53.35 -56.16 -48.74
N GLN A 345 -52.58 -56.49 -49.78
CA GLN A 345 -52.93 -56.67 -51.21
C GLN A 345 -53.49 -55.50 -52.01
N MET A 346 -52.80 -55.18 -53.11
CA MET A 346 -53.34 -55.32 -54.47
C MET A 346 -52.20 -55.52 -55.50
N SER A 347 -52.40 -56.48 -56.40
CA SER A 347 -51.61 -56.68 -57.63
C SER A 347 -52.41 -56.14 -58.83
N PRO A 348 -51.91 -56.24 -60.08
CA PRO A 348 -51.42 -55.13 -60.90
C PRO A 348 -52.34 -54.85 -62.11
N VAL A 349 -51.99 -53.89 -62.99
CA VAL A 349 -52.21 -53.92 -64.47
C VAL A 349 -51.65 -52.62 -65.13
N PRO A 350 -51.27 -52.64 -66.44
CA PRO A 350 -50.07 -52.01 -67.00
C PRO A 350 -50.34 -50.92 -68.10
N PRO A 351 -49.59 -50.83 -69.22
CA PRO A 351 -48.56 -49.81 -69.53
C PRO A 351 -48.98 -48.86 -70.68
N VAL A 352 -47.98 -48.25 -71.39
CA VAL A 352 -48.03 -47.52 -72.71
C VAL A 352 -48.01 -45.97 -72.54
N ALA A 353 -47.25 -45.09 -73.24
CA ALA A 353 -46.21 -45.17 -74.30
C ALA A 353 -45.39 -43.85 -74.39
N SER A 354 -44.17 -43.97 -74.92
CA SER A 354 -43.34 -43.06 -75.77
C SER A 354 -43.54 -41.54 -75.77
N CYS A 355 -42.42 -40.81 -75.52
CA CYS A 355 -41.58 -40.19 -76.56
C CYS A 355 -40.12 -40.21 -76.10
#